data_AF-A0A9P1I7B7-F1
#
_entry.id   AF-A0A9P1I7B7-F1
#
_cell.length_a   1.000
_cell.length_b   1.000
_cell.length_c   1.000
_cell.angle_alpha   90.00
_cell.angle_beta   90.00
_cell.angle_gamma   90.00
#
_symmetry.space_group_name_H-M   'P 1'
#
loop_
_entity.id
_entity.type
_entity.pdbx_description
1 polymer ?
#
loop_
_entity_poly.entity_id
_entity_poly.type
_entity_poly.pdbx_seq_one_letter_code
_entity_poly.pdbx_strand_id
1 'polypeptide(L)'
;MGTLLTISCYIFTFSPSFCIFCRFIAHDPVRIILFFLGSFFWLVSILFSSLIWLLLSQILPKPQSFFLAISTSILIQESSRIAYFLLLKAAQSGLNKITKQGQISVAPGVSDLQNSRHMLGLVCGLGMGVISALFLTMNAFAAFSGPGTIGMPEALLKSTVDVNRAGKYLPAFYSASALLLSCFHVCWTIMIWDSCHRFGRMPTAYLPGFAALITHFAVAYLDS
;
A
#
# COMPACT_ATOMS: atom_id res chain seq x y z
N MET A 1 -9.11 -23.78 12.51
CA MET A 1 -10.14 -23.15 11.65
C MET A 1 -9.86 -23.53 10.20
N GLY A 2 -10.85 -23.53 9.31
CA GLY A 2 -10.73 -24.22 8.01
C GLY A 2 -10.15 -23.36 6.88
N THR A 3 -9.68 -24.01 5.82
CA THR A 3 -9.35 -23.39 4.52
C THR A 3 -10.45 -22.45 4.01
N LEU A 4 -11.72 -22.77 4.30
CA LEU A 4 -12.87 -21.95 3.97
C LEU A 4 -12.87 -20.58 4.66
N LEU A 5 -12.40 -20.49 5.91
CA LEU A 5 -12.24 -19.21 6.61
C LEU A 5 -11.18 -18.37 5.91
N THR A 6 -10.01 -18.96 5.62
CA THR A 6 -8.91 -18.28 4.95
C THR A 6 -9.33 -17.75 3.57
N ILE A 7 -10.06 -18.55 2.78
CA ILE A 7 -10.61 -18.12 1.49
C ILE A 7 -11.58 -16.95 1.68
N SER A 8 -12.48 -17.04 2.68
CA SER A 8 -13.43 -15.96 2.98
C SER A 8 -12.71 -14.67 3.38
N CYS A 9 -11.63 -14.76 4.16
CA CYS A 9 -10.80 -13.62 4.56
C CYS A 9 -10.12 -12.97 3.35
N TYR A 10 -9.56 -13.77 2.43
CA TYR A 10 -8.97 -13.25 1.18
C TYR A 10 -10.02 -12.56 0.30
N ILE A 11 -11.18 -13.19 0.10
CA ILE A 11 -12.27 -12.61 -0.70
C ILE A 11 -12.69 -11.28 -0.08
N PHE A 12 -12.92 -11.23 1.24
CA PHE A 12 -13.32 -10.00 1.92
C PHE A 12 -12.26 -8.89 1.77
N THR A 13 -11.00 -9.19 2.04
CA THR A 13 -9.90 -8.22 1.98
C THR A 13 -9.72 -7.63 0.58
N PHE A 14 -9.69 -8.47 -0.45
CA PHE A 14 -9.32 -8.05 -1.80
C PHE A 14 -10.51 -7.78 -2.73
N SER A 15 -11.75 -8.04 -2.31
CA SER A 15 -12.95 -7.84 -3.15
C SER A 15 -13.05 -6.42 -3.73
N PRO A 16 -12.87 -5.32 -2.96
CA PRO A 16 -12.96 -3.98 -3.52
C PRO A 16 -11.87 -3.71 -4.57
N SER A 17 -10.62 -4.07 -4.25
CA SER A 17 -9.47 -3.90 -5.14
C SER A 17 -9.62 -4.72 -6.41
N PHE A 18 -10.12 -5.95 -6.31
CA PHE A 18 -10.40 -6.82 -7.45
C PHE A 18 -11.53 -6.28 -8.33
N CYS A 19 -12.60 -5.77 -7.73
CA CYS A 19 -13.70 -5.15 -8.48
C CYS A 19 -13.24 -3.94 -9.28
N ILE A 20 -12.45 -3.05 -8.66
CA ILE A 20 -11.85 -1.89 -9.34
C ILE A 20 -10.88 -2.35 -10.43
N PHE A 21 -10.06 -3.36 -10.16
CA PHE A 21 -9.13 -3.89 -11.13
C PHE A 21 -9.85 -4.39 -12.39
N CYS A 22 -10.85 -5.26 -12.24
CA CYS A 22 -11.59 -5.82 -13.38
C CYS A 22 -12.40 -4.78 -14.15
N ARG A 23 -13.10 -3.87 -13.45
CA ARG A 23 -14.00 -2.90 -14.10
C ARG A 23 -13.31 -1.66 -14.64
N PHE A 24 -12.14 -1.30 -14.12
CA PHE A 24 -11.53 -0.01 -14.42
C PHE A 24 -10.10 -0.11 -14.93
N ILE A 25 -9.27 -0.98 -14.34
CA ILE A 25 -7.86 -1.12 -14.70
C ILE A 25 -7.70 -2.02 -15.92
N ALA A 26 -8.42 -3.14 -15.97
CA ALA A 26 -8.28 -4.14 -17.04
C ALA A 26 -8.73 -3.66 -18.43
N HIS A 27 -9.51 -2.57 -18.52
CA HIS A 27 -9.96 -2.00 -19.79
C HIS A 27 -8.85 -1.29 -20.58
N ASP A 28 -7.75 -0.89 -19.94
CA ASP A 28 -6.67 -0.13 -20.57
C ASP A 28 -5.31 -0.70 -20.16
N PRO A 29 -4.50 -1.22 -21.11
CA PRO A 29 -3.21 -1.81 -20.80
C PRO A 29 -2.24 -0.84 -20.11
N VAL A 30 -2.36 0.47 -20.35
CA VAL A 30 -1.53 1.47 -19.66
C VAL A 30 -1.82 1.47 -18.16
N ARG A 31 -3.09 1.34 -17.77
CA ARG A 31 -3.48 1.27 -16.35
C ARG A 31 -2.96 0.00 -15.69
N ILE A 32 -2.96 -1.12 -16.41
CA ILE A 32 -2.39 -2.38 -15.92
C ILE A 32 -0.90 -2.21 -15.62
N ILE A 33 -0.13 -1.62 -16.54
CA ILE A 33 1.30 -1.37 -16.36
C ILE A 33 1.56 -0.48 -15.14
N LEU A 34 0.77 0.60 -15.00
CA LEU A 34 0.88 1.53 -13.86
C LEU A 34 0.55 0.85 -12.53
N PHE A 35 -0.46 0.00 -12.49
CA PHE A 35 -0.82 -0.77 -11.29
C PHE A 35 0.37 -1.61 -10.80
N PHE A 36 0.97 -2.42 -11.69
CA PHE A 36 2.11 -3.27 -11.32
C PHE A 36 3.37 -2.48 -11.00
N LEU A 37 3.60 -1.36 -11.69
CA LEU A 37 4.72 -0.47 -11.39
C LEU A 37 4.59 0.15 -10.00
N GLY A 38 3.37 0.52 -9.58
CA GLY A 38 3.08 0.93 -8.20
C GLY A 38 3.43 -0.15 -7.17
N SER A 39 3.02 -1.40 -7.42
CA SER A 39 3.36 -2.53 -6.56
C SER A 39 4.88 -2.75 -6.48
N PHE A 40 5.59 -2.62 -7.60
CA PHE A 40 7.04 -2.74 -7.67
C PHE A 40 7.75 -1.68 -6.82
N PHE A 41 7.37 -0.40 -6.95
CA PHE A 41 7.96 0.68 -6.14
C PHE A 41 7.74 0.47 -4.64
N TRP A 42 6.58 -0.05 -4.26
CA TRP A 42 6.32 -0.39 -2.86
C TRP A 42 7.22 -1.54 -2.39
N LEU A 43 7.37 -2.62 -3.16
CA LEU A 43 8.29 -3.73 -2.83
C LEU A 43 9.74 -3.27 -2.69
N VAL A 44 10.20 -2.40 -3.59
CA VAL A 44 11.54 -1.82 -3.51
C VAL A 44 11.70 -0.97 -2.24
N SER A 45 10.66 -0.22 -1.84
CA SER A 45 10.72 0.59 -0.62
C SER A 45 10.85 -0.24 0.65
N ILE A 46 10.10 -1.34 0.77
CA ILE A 46 10.22 -2.23 1.93
C ILE A 46 11.55 -3.01 1.92
N LEU A 47 12.11 -3.31 0.74
CA LEU A 47 13.42 -3.96 0.62
C LEU A 47 14.51 -3.06 1.21
N PHE A 48 14.57 -1.79 0.79
CA PHE A 48 15.52 -0.83 1.36
C PHE A 48 15.29 -0.61 2.85
N SER A 49 14.03 -0.51 3.29
CA SER A 49 13.71 -0.42 4.70
C SER A 49 14.19 -1.63 5.50
N SER A 50 14.07 -2.85 4.95
CA SER A 50 14.54 -4.07 5.60
C SER A 50 16.06 -4.10 5.71
N LEU A 51 16.79 -3.61 4.70
CA LEU A 51 18.25 -3.51 4.77
C LEU A 51 18.69 -2.54 5.88
N ILE A 52 18.03 -1.38 5.99
CA ILE A 52 18.31 -0.42 7.06
C ILE A 52 17.99 -1.02 8.42
N TRP A 53 16.87 -1.72 8.55
CA TRP A 53 16.51 -2.43 9.78
C TRP A 53 17.57 -3.44 10.21
N LEU A 54 18.10 -4.23 9.27
CA LEU A 54 19.15 -5.20 9.55
C LEU A 54 20.39 -4.50 10.12
N LEU A 55 20.84 -3.40 9.53
CA LEU A 55 21.97 -2.62 10.03
C LEU A 55 21.69 -2.03 11.42
N LEU A 56 20.51 -1.46 11.61
CA LEU A 56 20.11 -0.82 12.87
C LEU A 56 20.01 -1.82 14.04
N SER A 57 19.50 -3.02 13.75
CA SER A 57 19.33 -4.09 14.74
C SER A 57 20.66 -4.60 15.34
N GLN A 58 21.78 -4.38 14.64
CA GLN A 58 23.12 -4.73 15.13
C GLN A 58 23.69 -3.67 16.09
N ILE A 59 23.24 -2.42 15.96
CA ILE A 59 23.84 -1.26 16.66
C ILE A 59 23.02 -0.87 17.90
N LEU A 60 21.68 -0.94 17.80
CA LEU A 60 20.77 -0.42 18.83
C LEU A 60 20.02 -1.51 19.62
N PRO A 61 19.71 -1.27 20.91
CA PRO A 61 18.84 -2.13 21.71
C PRO A 61 17.41 -2.24 21.13
N LYS A 62 16.77 -3.39 21.39
CA LYS A 62 15.53 -3.85 20.74
C LYS A 62 14.24 -3.01 20.89
N PRO A 63 14.01 -2.13 21.89
CA PRO A 63 12.80 -1.29 21.84
C PRO A 63 12.98 -0.06 20.95
N GLN A 64 14.15 0.58 20.99
CA GLN A 64 14.41 1.81 20.23
C GLN A 64 14.59 1.54 18.74
N SER A 65 15.24 0.42 18.42
CA SER A 65 15.45 0.05 17.03
C SER A 65 14.10 -0.14 16.31
N PHE A 66 13.12 -0.81 16.94
CA PHE A 66 11.83 -1.13 16.32
C PHE A 66 11.05 0.11 15.85
N PHE A 67 10.85 1.10 16.72
CA PHE A 67 10.14 2.33 16.36
C PHE A 67 10.87 3.14 15.29
N LEU A 68 12.21 3.15 15.33
CA LEU A 68 13.02 3.82 14.31
C LEU A 68 12.93 3.09 12.96
N ALA A 69 12.78 1.77 12.96
CA ALA A 69 12.56 0.97 11.76
C ALA A 69 11.22 1.29 11.09
N ILE A 70 10.15 1.36 11.90
CA ILE A 70 8.81 1.74 11.43
C ILE A 70 8.86 3.15 10.81
N SER A 71 9.43 4.11 11.55
CA SER A 71 9.60 5.48 11.06
C SER A 71 10.36 5.54 9.73
N THR A 72 11.47 4.83 9.64
CA THR A 72 12.30 4.80 8.44
C THR A 72 11.57 4.12 7.26
N SER A 73 10.83 3.05 7.53
CA SER A 73 10.01 2.37 6.53
C SER A 73 8.98 3.31 5.90
N ILE A 74 8.25 4.05 6.75
CA ILE A 74 7.25 5.02 6.30
C ILE A 74 7.91 6.07 5.41
N LEU A 75 9.02 6.68 5.86
CA LEU A 75 9.73 7.70 5.07
C LEU A 75 10.21 7.18 3.71
N ILE A 76 10.67 5.94 3.63
CA ILE A 76 11.11 5.33 2.36
C ILE A 76 9.92 5.01 1.46
N GLN A 77 8.79 4.55 2.02
CA GLN A 77 7.53 4.35 1.27
C GLN A 77 6.96 5.66 0.71
N GLU A 78 7.05 6.75 1.48
CA GLU A 78 6.64 8.08 1.02
C GLU A 78 7.59 8.63 -0.06
N SER A 79 8.90 8.41 0.12
CA SER A 79 9.91 8.78 -0.86
C SER A 79 9.74 8.01 -2.17
N SER A 80 9.42 6.70 -2.12
CA SER A 80 9.18 5.89 -3.31
C SER A 80 7.93 6.36 -4.07
N ARG A 81 6.89 6.81 -3.36
CA ARG A 81 5.69 7.40 -3.97
C ARG A 81 5.99 8.71 -4.71
N ILE A 82 6.87 9.55 -4.16
CA ILE A 82 7.34 10.78 -4.82
C ILE A 82 8.22 10.44 -6.03
N ALA A 83 9.17 9.50 -5.86
CA ALA A 83 10.02 9.04 -6.96
C ALA A 83 9.18 8.48 -8.11
N TYR A 84 8.11 7.73 -7.79
CA TYR A 84 7.20 7.20 -8.78
C TYR A 84 6.46 8.31 -9.54
N PHE A 85 5.97 9.34 -8.84
CA PHE A 85 5.36 10.52 -9.48
C PHE A 85 6.33 11.23 -10.43
N LEU A 86 7.59 11.41 -10.02
CA LEU A 86 8.62 12.05 -10.84
C LEU A 86 8.93 11.24 -12.10
N LEU A 87 9.02 9.91 -11.97
CA LEU A 87 9.20 9.01 -13.11
C LEU A 87 8.03 9.14 -14.09
N LEU A 88 6.79 9.15 -13.60
CA LEU A 88 5.62 9.31 -14.47
C LEU A 88 5.62 10.65 -15.21
N LYS A 89 5.97 11.75 -14.54
CA LYS A 89 6.14 13.05 -15.19
C LYS A 89 7.23 13.02 -16.26
N ALA A 90 8.36 12.38 -15.99
CA ALA A 90 9.44 12.23 -16.96
C ALA A 90 9.00 11.40 -18.18
N ALA A 91 8.30 10.28 -17.95
CA ALA A 91 7.77 9.43 -19.00
C ALA A 91 6.73 10.16 -19.87
N GLN A 92 5.80 10.89 -19.24
CA GLN A 92 4.82 11.72 -19.96
C GLN A 92 5.49 12.81 -20.80
N SER A 93 6.49 13.51 -20.24
CA SER A 93 7.25 14.52 -20.99
C SER A 93 8.03 13.91 -22.15
N GLY A 94 8.59 12.72 -21.98
CA GLY A 94 9.32 12.01 -23.03
C GLY A 94 8.40 11.61 -24.17
N LEU A 95 7.25 11.02 -23.84
CA LEU A 95 6.29 10.54 -24.83
C LEU A 95 5.66 11.70 -25.60
N ASN A 96 5.32 12.81 -24.93
CA ASN A 96 4.81 14.02 -25.58
C ASN A 96 5.78 14.64 -26.60
N LYS A 97 7.10 14.55 -26.36
CA LYS A 97 8.11 15.04 -27.32
C LYS A 97 8.15 14.17 -28.57
N ILE A 98 8.03 12.85 -28.41
CA ILE A 98 8.07 11.87 -29.51
C ILE A 98 6.78 11.96 -30.34
N THR A 99 5.62 12.06 -29.71
CA THR A 99 4.31 12.16 -30.40
C THR A 99 4.14 13.48 -31.17
N LYS A 100 4.72 14.59 -30.72
CA LYS A 100 4.71 15.85 -31.50
C LYS A 100 5.59 15.80 -32.74
N GLN A 101 6.60 14.92 -32.76
CA GLN A 101 7.55 14.79 -33.87
C GLN A 101 7.04 13.87 -35.01
N GLY A 102 6.06 12.99 -34.75
CA GLY A 102 5.45 12.11 -35.74
C GLY A 102 3.93 12.08 -35.58
N GLN A 103 3.20 12.48 -36.62
CA GLN A 103 1.74 12.69 -36.63
C GLN A 103 0.84 11.43 -36.42
N ILE A 104 1.34 10.40 -35.74
CA ILE A 104 0.56 9.23 -35.36
C ILE A 104 0.72 9.07 -33.85
N SER A 105 -0.38 9.27 -33.11
CA SER A 105 -0.41 9.05 -31.67
C SER A 105 -0.18 7.56 -31.39
N VAL A 106 1.07 7.19 -31.10
CA VAL A 106 1.51 5.80 -30.83
C VAL A 106 0.80 5.20 -29.60
N ALA A 107 0.13 6.03 -28.78
CA ALA A 107 -0.69 5.59 -27.66
C ALA A 107 -1.90 6.53 -27.45
N PRO A 108 -3.07 6.27 -28.07
CA PRO A 108 -4.25 7.14 -27.98
C PRO A 108 -4.78 7.34 -26.54
N GLY A 109 -4.40 6.49 -25.58
CA GLY A 109 -4.79 6.63 -24.16
C GLY A 109 -3.93 7.59 -23.31
N VAL A 110 -2.79 8.07 -23.81
CA VAL A 110 -1.85 8.89 -23.00
C VAL A 110 -2.30 10.37 -22.92
N SER A 111 -2.98 10.88 -23.95
CA SER A 111 -3.59 12.21 -23.94
C SER A 111 -4.70 12.34 -22.89
N ASP A 112 -5.52 11.29 -22.71
CA ASP A 112 -6.56 11.25 -21.67
C ASP A 112 -6.00 11.07 -20.25
N LEU A 113 -4.78 10.54 -20.16
CA LEU A 113 -4.00 10.41 -18.94
C LEU A 113 -3.62 11.78 -18.33
N GLN A 114 -3.44 12.82 -19.15
CA GLN A 114 -3.19 14.19 -18.67
C GLN A 114 -4.44 14.81 -18.03
N ASN A 115 -5.62 14.52 -18.58
CA ASN A 115 -6.88 15.10 -18.08
C ASN A 115 -7.34 14.38 -16.79
N SER A 116 -6.96 13.12 -16.61
CA SER A 116 -7.45 12.25 -15.52
C SER A 116 -6.41 12.00 -14.42
N ARG A 117 -5.82 13.07 -13.85
CA ARG A 117 -4.80 12.99 -12.78
C ARG A 117 -5.23 12.14 -11.58
N HIS A 118 -6.48 12.24 -11.16
CA HIS A 118 -7.00 11.49 -10.02
C HIS A 118 -7.13 9.99 -10.33
N MET A 119 -7.44 9.64 -11.58
CA MET A 119 -7.45 8.25 -12.05
C MET A 119 -6.05 7.65 -12.01
N LEU A 120 -5.03 8.39 -12.43
CA LEU A 120 -3.63 7.95 -12.32
C LEU A 120 -3.23 7.66 -10.87
N GLY A 121 -3.52 8.57 -9.96
CA GLY A 121 -3.25 8.39 -8.53
C GLY A 121 -4.00 7.21 -7.93
N LEU A 122 -5.24 6.96 -8.38
CA LEU A 122 -6.04 5.82 -7.96
C LEU A 122 -5.41 4.49 -8.37
N VAL A 123 -5.04 4.33 -9.63
CA VAL A 123 -4.47 3.07 -10.15
C VAL A 123 -3.13 2.76 -9.48
N CYS A 124 -2.28 3.76 -9.37
CA CYS A 124 -0.94 3.63 -8.79
C CYS A 124 -0.99 3.37 -7.28
N GLY A 125 -1.85 4.11 -6.57
CA GLY A 125 -2.08 3.92 -5.15
C GLY A 125 -2.74 2.57 -4.83
N LEU A 126 -3.63 2.08 -5.69
CA LEU A 126 -4.23 0.76 -5.53
C LEU A 126 -3.18 -0.34 -5.67
N GLY A 127 -2.23 -0.21 -6.61
CA GLY A 127 -1.10 -1.14 -6.75
C GLY A 127 -0.28 -1.23 -5.46
N MET A 128 0.17 -0.08 -4.93
CA MET A 128 0.89 -0.01 -3.64
C MET A 128 0.06 -0.59 -2.49
N GLY A 129 -1.25 -0.31 -2.46
CA GLY A 129 -2.15 -0.77 -1.41
C GLY A 129 -2.38 -2.28 -1.41
N VAL A 130 -2.61 -2.88 -2.58
CA VAL A 130 -2.84 -4.32 -2.73
C VAL A 130 -1.63 -5.13 -2.27
N ILE A 131 -0.42 -4.72 -2.67
CA ILE A 131 0.79 -5.46 -2.26
C ILE A 131 1.09 -5.28 -0.77
N SER A 132 0.80 -4.10 -0.21
CA SER A 132 0.91 -3.82 1.22
C SER A 132 -0.07 -4.67 2.04
N ALA A 133 -1.34 -4.72 1.62
CA ALA A 133 -2.36 -5.59 2.20
C ALA A 133 -2.00 -7.07 2.11
N LEU A 134 -1.36 -7.51 1.02
CA LEU A 134 -0.88 -8.88 0.87
C LEU A 134 0.23 -9.21 1.86
N PHE A 135 1.20 -8.30 2.06
CA PHE A 135 2.27 -8.50 3.04
C PHE A 135 1.74 -8.57 4.48
N LEU A 136 0.72 -7.75 4.81
CA LEU A 136 0.05 -7.81 6.11
C LEU A 136 -0.70 -9.13 6.34
N THR A 137 -1.35 -9.67 5.30
CA THR A 137 -2.30 -10.79 5.46
C THR A 137 -1.73 -12.16 5.16
N MET A 138 -0.74 -12.29 4.26
CA MET A 138 -0.30 -13.58 3.71
C MET A 138 0.12 -14.58 4.79
N ASN A 139 0.99 -14.17 5.72
CA ASN A 139 1.47 -15.05 6.78
C ASN A 139 0.38 -15.33 7.84
N ALA A 140 -0.43 -14.32 8.20
CA ALA A 140 -1.50 -14.46 9.17
C ALA A 140 -2.60 -15.42 8.66
N PHE A 141 -2.99 -15.28 7.40
CA PHE A 141 -4.02 -16.11 6.77
C PHE A 141 -3.57 -17.55 6.57
N ALA A 142 -2.27 -17.77 6.34
CA ALA A 142 -1.67 -19.10 6.35
C ALA A 142 -1.78 -19.75 7.74
N ALA A 143 -1.51 -18.99 8.82
CA ALA A 143 -1.68 -19.49 10.18
C ALA A 143 -3.15 -19.82 10.52
N PHE A 144 -4.13 -19.04 10.03
CA PHE A 144 -5.55 -19.29 10.25
C PHE A 144 -6.08 -20.54 9.53
N SER A 145 -5.39 -20.99 8.48
CA SER A 145 -5.77 -22.21 7.74
C SER A 145 -5.48 -23.50 8.53
N GLY A 146 -4.72 -23.41 9.61
CA GLY A 146 -4.40 -24.55 10.47
C GLY A 146 -5.55 -24.96 11.39
N PRO A 147 -5.55 -26.21 11.90
CA PRO A 147 -6.56 -26.67 12.84
C PRO A 147 -6.49 -25.92 14.19
N GLY A 148 -5.34 -25.34 14.53
CA GLY A 148 -5.12 -24.58 15.76
C GLY A 148 -5.91 -23.27 15.83
N THR A 149 -6.10 -22.78 17.06
CA THR A 149 -6.60 -21.43 17.36
C THR A 149 -5.54 -20.65 18.14
N ILE A 150 -5.57 -19.33 18.02
CA ILE A 150 -4.61 -18.44 18.69
C ILE A 150 -5.01 -18.32 20.17
N GLY A 151 -4.01 -18.20 21.06
CA GLY A 151 -4.23 -18.04 22.51
C GLY A 151 -4.12 -19.33 23.34
N MET A 152 -3.77 -20.46 22.70
CA MET A 152 -3.59 -21.75 23.39
C MET A 152 -2.51 -21.75 24.49
N PRO A 153 -1.33 -21.11 24.33
CA PRO A 153 -0.30 -21.09 25.39
C PRO A 153 -0.78 -20.44 26.69
N GLU A 154 -1.55 -19.35 26.61
CA GLU A 154 -2.09 -18.67 27.79
C GLU A 154 -3.28 -19.45 28.39
N ALA A 155 -4.10 -20.07 27.55
CA ALA A 155 -5.19 -20.95 28.00
C ALA A 155 -4.68 -22.21 28.73
N LEU A 156 -3.53 -22.75 28.31
CA LEU A 156 -2.85 -23.85 29.01
C LEU A 156 -2.31 -23.43 30.38
N LEU A 157 -1.76 -22.21 30.49
CA LEU A 157 -1.29 -21.65 31.76
C LEU A 157 -2.42 -21.37 32.75
N LYS A 158 -3.58 -20.91 32.27
CA LYS A 158 -4.73 -20.54 33.10
C LYS A 158 -5.79 -21.63 33.25
N SER A 159 -5.60 -22.80 32.62
CA SER A 159 -6.55 -23.92 32.55
C SER A 159 -8.00 -23.51 32.19
N THR A 160 -8.15 -22.35 31.56
CA THR A 160 -9.43 -21.71 31.23
C THR A 160 -9.30 -21.08 29.86
N VAL A 161 -10.26 -21.35 28.99
CA VAL A 161 -10.30 -20.76 27.64
C VAL A 161 -11.12 -19.49 27.71
N ASP A 162 -10.43 -18.37 27.77
CA ASP A 162 -11.08 -17.06 27.70
C ASP A 162 -11.43 -16.75 26.24
N VAL A 163 -12.69 -16.97 25.86
CA VAL A 163 -13.17 -16.94 24.47
C VAL A 163 -12.95 -15.58 23.80
N ASN A 164 -12.90 -14.51 24.60
CA ASN A 164 -12.61 -13.15 24.15
C ASN A 164 -11.12 -12.93 23.84
N ARG A 165 -10.21 -13.66 24.50
CA ARG A 165 -8.76 -13.66 24.23
C ARG A 165 -8.33 -14.75 23.26
N ALA A 166 -9.15 -15.76 23.00
CA ALA A 166 -8.87 -16.87 22.08
C ALA A 166 -8.85 -16.48 20.59
N GLY A 167 -8.69 -15.19 20.27
CA GLY A 167 -8.47 -14.70 18.90
C GLY A 167 -9.64 -14.92 17.94
N LYS A 168 -10.86 -15.19 18.43
CA LYS A 168 -12.03 -15.50 17.58
C LYS A 168 -12.30 -14.44 16.50
N TYR A 169 -12.10 -13.17 16.85
CA TYR A 169 -12.31 -12.03 15.94
C TYR A 169 -11.03 -11.60 15.21
N LEU A 170 -9.88 -12.19 15.51
CA LEU A 170 -8.59 -11.81 14.96
C LEU A 170 -8.54 -11.90 13.42
N PRO A 171 -9.06 -12.96 12.77
CA PRO A 171 -9.10 -13.02 11.31
C PRO A 171 -9.90 -11.87 10.69
N ALA A 172 -11.03 -11.50 11.30
CA ALA A 172 -11.86 -10.40 10.83
C ALA A 172 -11.15 -9.05 10.96
N PHE A 173 -10.44 -8.81 12.07
CA PHE A 173 -9.65 -7.59 12.24
C PHE A 173 -8.52 -7.48 11.22
N TYR A 174 -7.73 -8.54 11.00
CA TYR A 174 -6.68 -8.54 9.96
C TYR A 174 -7.27 -8.29 8.57
N SER A 175 -8.39 -8.93 8.25
CA SER A 175 -9.09 -8.72 6.98
C SER A 175 -9.56 -7.28 6.80
N ALA A 176 -10.16 -6.68 7.83
CA ALA A 176 -10.63 -5.30 7.80
C ALA A 176 -9.47 -4.29 7.72
N SER A 177 -8.41 -4.47 8.52
CA SER A 177 -7.21 -3.62 8.49
C SER A 177 -6.56 -3.63 7.12
N ALA A 178 -6.43 -4.80 6.48
CA ALA A 178 -5.84 -4.92 5.15
C ALA A 178 -6.68 -4.28 4.03
N LEU A 179 -8.01 -4.36 4.14
CA LEU A 179 -8.93 -3.66 3.24
C LEU A 179 -8.78 -2.15 3.39
N LEU A 180 -8.78 -1.63 4.63
CA LEU A 180 -8.58 -0.21 4.92
C LEU A 180 -7.20 0.27 4.45
N LEU A 181 -6.15 -0.53 4.66
CA LEU A 181 -4.79 -0.23 4.22
C LEU A 181 -4.73 -0.03 2.70
N SER A 182 -5.42 -0.88 1.93
CA SER A 182 -5.53 -0.71 0.47
C SER A 182 -6.17 0.64 0.11
N CYS A 183 -7.25 1.02 0.80
CA CYS A 183 -7.92 2.31 0.60
C CYS A 183 -7.03 3.49 1.01
N PHE A 184 -6.32 3.39 2.13
CA PHE A 184 -5.42 4.44 2.60
C PHE A 184 -4.27 4.68 1.62
N HIS A 185 -3.66 3.63 1.06
CA HIS A 185 -2.62 3.80 0.04
C HIS A 185 -3.14 4.52 -1.20
N VAL A 186 -4.40 4.30 -1.62
CA VAL A 186 -5.05 5.07 -2.68
C VAL A 186 -5.18 6.54 -2.28
N CYS A 187 -5.75 6.83 -1.10
CA CYS A 187 -5.94 8.20 -0.61
C CYS A 187 -4.62 8.96 -0.46
N TRP A 188 -3.61 8.37 0.19
CA TRP A 188 -2.29 8.97 0.36
C TRP A 188 -1.62 9.28 -0.98
N THR A 189 -1.74 8.37 -1.94
CA THR A 189 -1.18 8.58 -3.28
C THR A 189 -1.84 9.76 -3.98
N ILE A 190 -3.16 9.85 -3.94
CA ILE A 190 -3.90 10.98 -4.53
C ILE A 190 -3.51 12.30 -3.85
N MET A 191 -3.46 12.33 -2.51
CA MET A 191 -3.13 13.54 -1.73
C MET A 191 -1.70 14.05 -1.99
N ILE A 192 -0.73 13.14 -2.03
CA ILE A 192 0.68 13.49 -2.27
C ILE A 192 0.87 13.96 -3.71
N TRP A 193 0.27 13.27 -4.68
CA TRP A 193 0.42 13.65 -6.09
C TRP A 193 -0.27 14.98 -6.41
N ASP A 194 -1.42 15.27 -5.78
CA ASP A 194 -2.05 16.59 -5.89
C ASP A 194 -1.13 17.68 -5.27
N SER A 195 -0.51 17.40 -4.13
CA SER A 195 0.42 18.31 -3.46
C SER A 195 1.67 18.59 -4.30
N CYS A 196 2.32 17.54 -4.83
CA CYS A 196 3.48 17.66 -5.71
C CYS A 196 3.18 18.42 -7.02
N HIS A 197 1.92 18.44 -7.46
CA HIS A 197 1.52 19.21 -8.63
C HIS A 197 1.31 20.69 -8.32
N ARG A 198 0.77 21.01 -7.14
CA ARG A 198 0.52 22.39 -6.70
C ARG A 198 1.75 23.05 -6.07
N PHE A 199 2.81 22.27 -5.81
CA PHE A 199 4.07 22.74 -5.24
C PHE A 199 4.64 23.91 -6.05
N GLY A 200 4.79 25.07 -5.40
CA GLY A 200 5.28 26.32 -6.01
C GLY A 200 4.22 27.22 -6.65
N ARG A 201 2.95 26.80 -6.78
CA ARG A 201 1.85 27.65 -7.30
C ARG A 201 0.97 28.24 -6.21
N MET A 202 0.76 27.50 -5.13
CA MET A 202 -0.07 27.94 -4.01
C MET A 202 0.66 27.68 -2.68
N PRO A 203 0.62 28.61 -1.70
CA PRO A 203 1.26 28.42 -0.41
C PRO A 203 0.64 27.26 0.38
N THR A 204 -0.63 26.93 0.18
CA THR A 204 -1.33 25.81 0.87
C THR A 204 -1.13 24.44 0.20
N ALA A 205 -0.30 24.35 -0.85
CA ALA A 205 -0.12 23.14 -1.64
C ALA A 205 0.51 21.96 -0.87
N TYR A 206 1.23 22.21 0.21
CA TYR A 206 1.89 21.16 1.00
C TYR A 206 0.94 20.45 1.98
N LEU A 207 -0.22 21.05 2.28
CA LEU A 207 -1.11 20.61 3.35
C LEU A 207 -1.64 19.18 3.13
N PRO A 208 -2.14 18.78 1.94
CA PRO A 208 -2.63 17.41 1.74
C PRO A 208 -1.51 16.38 1.82
N GLY A 209 -0.31 16.68 1.31
CA GLY A 209 0.84 15.77 1.35
C GLY A 209 1.34 15.57 2.79
N PHE A 210 1.35 16.64 3.59
CA PHE A 210 1.68 16.56 5.00
C PHE A 210 0.63 15.78 5.80
N ALA A 211 -0.67 15.98 5.51
CA ALA A 211 -1.74 15.19 6.11
C ALA A 211 -1.63 13.70 5.75
N ALA A 212 -1.25 13.37 4.51
CA ALA A 212 -1.01 11.98 4.10
C ALA A 212 0.14 11.35 4.90
N LEU A 213 1.24 12.08 5.08
CA LEU A 213 2.37 11.64 5.90
C LEU A 213 1.93 11.37 7.35
N ILE A 214 1.29 12.34 8.00
CA ILE A 214 0.83 12.21 9.39
C ILE A 214 -0.15 11.03 9.54
N THR A 215 -1.10 10.88 8.63
CA THR A 215 -2.08 9.80 8.71
C THR A 215 -1.44 8.42 8.48
N HIS A 216 -0.40 8.32 7.65
CA HIS A 216 0.37 7.09 7.50
C HIS A 216 1.14 6.74 8.78
N PHE A 217 1.79 7.73 9.40
CA PHE A 217 2.38 7.57 10.73
C PHE A 217 1.35 7.14 11.77
N ALA A 218 0.20 7.80 11.84
CA ALA A 218 -0.85 7.45 12.79
C ALA A 218 -1.34 6.01 12.62
N VAL A 219 -1.64 5.58 11.38
CA VAL A 219 -2.10 4.21 11.10
C VAL A 219 -1.02 3.18 11.48
N ALA A 220 0.24 3.41 11.13
CA ALA A 220 1.32 2.48 11.44
C ALA A 220 1.56 2.33 12.95
N TYR A 221 1.57 3.44 13.69
CA TYR A 221 1.80 3.41 15.14
C TYR A 221 0.60 2.87 15.94
N LEU A 222 -0.62 2.99 15.42
CA LEU A 222 -1.80 2.37 16.04
C LEU A 222 -1.83 0.84 15.86
N ASP A 223 -1.15 0.33 14.83
CA ASP A 223 -1.06 -1.11 14.52
C ASP A 223 0.19 -1.78 15.13
N SER A 224 1.10 -0.97 15.73
CA SER A 224 2.38 -1.40 16.35
C SER A 224 2.22 -1.81 17.82
#